data_AF-A0A417WC88-F1
#
_entry.id   AF-A0A417WC88-F1
#
_cell.length_a   1.000
_cell.length_b   1.000
_cell.length_c   1.000
_cell.angle_alpha   90.00
_cell.angle_beta   90.00
_cell.angle_gamma   90.00
#
_symmetry.space_group_name_H-M   'P 1'
#
loop_
_entity.id
_entity.type
_entity.pdbx_description
1 polymer ?
#
loop_
_entity_poly.entity_id
_entity_poly.type
_entity_poly.pdbx_seq_one_letter_code
_entity_poly.pdbx_strand_id
1 'polypeptide(L)'
;MSWDKERIAQIQLPDPADDDPHPRLLLEGRGIHAGEGFTALFPDGWHEITLEVAWEPTGPACWYISTPGFKGVCPVGLFVKV
;
A
#
# COMPACT_ATOMS: atom_id res chain seq x y z
N MET A 1 12.31 14.40 26.70
CA MET A 1 12.78 13.75 25.45
C MET A 1 11.59 12.99 24.88
N SER A 2 10.88 13.61 23.95
CA SER A 2 9.90 12.87 23.14
C SER A 2 10.71 12.11 22.11
N TRP A 3 10.73 10.79 22.21
CA TRP A 3 11.18 9.97 21.09
C TRP A 3 10.07 10.10 20.06
N ASP A 4 10.36 10.68 18.90
CA ASP A 4 9.49 10.54 17.74
C ASP A 4 9.42 9.05 17.44
N LYS A 5 8.41 8.38 18.00
CA LYS A 5 8.13 6.99 17.69
C LYS A 5 7.66 7.00 16.26
N GLU A 6 8.49 6.43 15.39
CA GLU A 6 8.15 6.17 14.00
C GLU A 6 6.76 5.51 13.97
N ARG A 7 5.79 6.22 13.37
CA ARG A 7 4.42 5.76 13.34
C ARG A 7 4.32 4.67 12.28
N ILE A 8 3.57 3.63 12.59
CA ILE A 8 3.35 2.49 11.70
C ILE A 8 1.85 2.35 11.52
N ALA A 9 1.43 2.21 10.28
CA ALA A 9 0.05 1.96 9.91
C ALA A 9 -0.02 0.83 8.89
N GLN A 10 -1.19 0.22 8.76
CA GLN A 10 -1.42 -0.88 7.83
C GLN A 10 -2.13 -0.36 6.59
N ILE A 11 -1.74 -0.82 5.41
CA ILE A 11 -2.48 -0.59 4.17
C ILE A 11 -3.79 -1.39 4.24
N GLN A 12 -4.91 -0.71 4.04
CA GLN A 12 -6.26 -1.24 4.15
C GLN A 12 -6.91 -1.38 2.78
N LEU A 13 -7.96 -2.19 2.73
CA LEU A 13 -8.86 -2.23 1.57
C LEU A 13 -9.47 -0.84 1.31
N PRO A 14 -9.95 -0.60 0.08
CA PRO A 14 -10.72 0.60 -0.26
C PRO A 14 -11.98 0.73 0.60
N ASP A 15 -12.59 1.92 0.56
CA ASP A 15 -13.94 2.10 1.08
C ASP A 15 -14.89 1.13 0.35
N PRO A 16 -15.67 0.28 1.06
CA PRO A 16 -16.63 -0.62 0.42
C PRO A 16 -17.69 0.09 -0.43
N ALA A 17 -17.89 1.40 -0.25
CA ALA A 17 -18.78 2.23 -1.05
C ALA A 17 -18.10 2.86 -2.28
N ASP A 18 -16.78 2.70 -2.46
CA ASP A 18 -16.05 3.13 -3.65
C ASP A 18 -16.32 2.15 -4.80
N ASP A 19 -17.09 2.61 -5.80
CA ASP A 19 -17.52 1.87 -6.98
C ASP A 19 -16.63 2.10 -8.21
N ASP A 20 -15.51 2.80 -8.05
CA ASP A 20 -14.49 2.91 -9.09
C ASP A 20 -13.91 1.52 -9.43
N PRO A 21 -13.70 1.19 -10.72
CA PRO A 21 -13.08 -0.08 -11.11
C PRO A 21 -11.63 -0.23 -10.62
N HIS A 22 -10.96 0.87 -10.26
CA HIS A 22 -9.60 0.94 -9.73
C HIS A 22 -9.59 1.73 -8.40
N PRO A 23 -10.32 1.25 -7.37
CA PRO A 23 -10.57 2.00 -6.15
C PRO A 23 -9.30 2.19 -5.33
N ARG A 24 -9.20 3.25 -4.54
CA ARG A 24 -7.96 3.53 -3.79
C ARG A 24 -7.84 2.69 -2.54
N LEU A 25 -6.68 2.04 -2.34
CA LEU A 25 -6.33 1.51 -1.02
C LEU A 25 -6.23 2.64 0.00
N LEU A 26 -6.47 2.31 1.27
CA LEU A 26 -6.48 3.29 2.35
C LEU A 26 -5.28 3.14 3.28
N LEU A 27 -4.75 4.25 3.77
CA LEU A 27 -3.76 4.30 4.84
C LEU A 27 -4.20 5.35 5.86
N GLU A 28 -4.61 4.91 7.05
CA GLU A 28 -5.23 5.77 8.07
C GLU A 28 -6.40 6.61 7.52
N GLY A 29 -7.21 6.01 6.63
CA GLY A 29 -8.34 6.68 5.99
C GLY A 29 -7.96 7.61 4.82
N ARG A 30 -6.67 7.79 4.50
CA ARG A 30 -6.23 8.50 3.30
C ARG A 30 -6.12 7.53 2.12
N GLY A 31 -6.66 7.92 0.96
CA GLY A 31 -6.45 7.20 -0.30
C GLY A 31 -5.00 7.25 -0.79
N ILE A 32 -4.47 6.08 -1.14
CA ILE A 32 -3.14 5.92 -1.72
C ILE A 32 -3.18 6.18 -3.23
N HIS A 33 -2.11 6.78 -3.76
CA HIS A 33 -1.95 7.03 -5.19
C HIS A 33 -1.01 6.02 -5.86
N ALA A 34 -1.29 5.72 -7.13
CA ALA A 34 -0.33 4.99 -7.96
C ALA A 34 0.97 5.79 -8.10
N GLY A 35 2.11 5.10 -8.01
CA GLY A 35 3.45 5.67 -7.95
C GLY A 35 3.89 6.10 -6.55
N GLU A 36 3.05 5.96 -5.52
CA GLU A 36 3.40 6.33 -4.15
C GLU A 36 4.36 5.32 -3.51
N GLY A 37 5.41 5.84 -2.88
CA GLY A 37 6.45 5.05 -2.22
C GLY A 37 6.23 4.90 -0.71
N PHE A 38 6.56 3.73 -0.17
CA PHE A 38 6.44 3.40 1.24
C PHE A 38 7.63 2.60 1.74
N THR A 39 7.97 2.72 3.02
CA THR A 39 8.83 1.75 3.70
C THR A 39 7.96 0.69 4.35
N ALA A 40 7.90 -0.51 3.77
CA ALA A 40 7.03 -1.60 4.19
C ALA A 40 7.80 -2.71 4.93
N LEU A 41 7.14 -3.34 5.89
CA LEU A 41 7.69 -4.46 6.66
C LEU A 41 7.43 -5.79 5.95
N PHE A 42 8.52 -6.50 5.64
CA PHE A 42 8.55 -7.87 5.13
C PHE A 42 9.16 -8.81 6.18
N PRO A 43 9.09 -10.15 6.01
CA PRO A 43 9.66 -11.10 6.96
C PRO A 43 11.16 -10.94 7.23
N ASP A 44 11.91 -10.39 6.26
CA ASP A 44 13.36 -10.17 6.33
C ASP A 44 13.74 -8.74 6.73
N GLY A 45 12.77 -7.82 6.88
CA GLY A 45 13.01 -6.46 7.34
C GLY A 45 12.19 -5.40 6.61
N TRP A 46 12.63 -4.15 6.75
CA TRP A 46 11.99 -2.99 6.12
C TRP A 46 12.56 -2.75 4.74
N HIS A 47 11.69 -2.53 3.75
CA HIS A 47 12.08 -2.27 2.37
C HIS A 47 11.32 -1.08 1.78
N GLU A 48 11.98 -0.33 0.91
CA GLU A 48 11.32 0.69 0.09
C GLU A 48 10.57 0.01 -1.06
N ILE A 49 9.27 0.27 -1.14
CA ILE A 49 8.37 -0.25 -2.16
C ILE A 49 7.61 0.90 -2.80
N THR A 50 7.24 0.74 -4.07
CA THR A 50 6.32 1.63 -4.79
C THR A 50 5.06 0.85 -5.12
N LEU A 51 3.89 1.44 -4.85
CA LEU A 51 2.61 0.85 -5.23
C LEU A 51 2.17 1.36 -6.60
N GLU A 52 1.63 0.46 -7.40
CA GLU A 52 1.06 0.77 -8.71
C GLU A 52 -0.28 0.06 -8.90
N VAL A 53 -1.02 0.53 -9.91
CA VAL A 53 -2.30 -0.01 -10.32
C VAL A 53 -2.17 -0.65 -11.70
N ALA A 54 -2.63 -1.88 -11.84
CA ALA A 54 -2.81 -2.54 -13.11
C ALA A 54 -4.22 -2.23 -13.65
N TRP A 55 -4.37 -2.22 -14.97
CA TRP A 55 -5.70 -2.03 -15.58
C TRP A 55 -6.64 -3.21 -15.30
N GLU A 56 -6.09 -4.44 -15.25
CA GLU A 56 -6.80 -5.67 -14.91
C GLU A 56 -5.97 -6.48 -13.90
N PRO A 57 -6.60 -7.15 -12.91
CA PRO A 57 -8.04 -7.19 -12.64
C PRO A 57 -8.58 -5.88 -12.06
N THR A 58 -9.91 -5.70 -12.04
CA THR A 58 -10.58 -4.59 -11.34
C THR A 58 -10.71 -4.83 -9.82
N GLY A 59 -11.14 -3.80 -9.09
CA GLY A 59 -11.27 -3.81 -7.65
C GLY A 59 -9.91 -3.74 -6.94
N PRO A 60 -9.83 -4.05 -5.62
CA PRO A 60 -8.59 -3.92 -4.86
C PRO A 60 -7.44 -4.80 -5.35
N ALA A 61 -7.74 -5.84 -6.14
CA ALA A 61 -6.74 -6.72 -6.74
C ALA A 61 -5.93 -6.06 -7.86
N CYS A 62 -6.34 -4.87 -8.34
CA CYS A 62 -5.57 -4.09 -9.31
C CYS A 62 -4.26 -3.56 -8.73
N TRP A 63 -4.13 -3.48 -7.41
CA TRP A 63 -2.96 -2.92 -6.74
C TRP A 63 -1.85 -3.94 -6.56
N TYR A 64 -0.63 -3.51 -6.84
CA TYR A 64 0.55 -4.34 -6.71
C TYR A 64 1.78 -3.50 -6.37
N ILE A 65 2.81 -4.13 -5.80
CA ILE A 65 4.12 -3.50 -5.66
C ILE A 65 4.82 -3.51 -7.02
N SER A 66 5.34 -2.37 -7.48
CA SER A 66 6.07 -2.26 -8.76
C SER A 66 7.59 -2.37 -8.62
N THR A 67 8.12 -2.21 -7.40
CA THR A 67 9.56 -2.30 -7.11
C THR A 67 10.14 -3.65 -7.55
N PRO A 68 11.24 -3.67 -8.33
CA PRO A 68 11.92 -4.92 -8.70
C PRO A 68 12.28 -5.76 -7.47
N GLY A 69 12.06 -7.07 -7.55
CA GLY A 69 12.23 -8.01 -6.42
C GLY A 69 10.97 -8.24 -5.59
N PHE A 70 10.04 -7.28 -5.58
CA PHE A 70 8.73 -7.39 -4.91
C PHE A 70 7.55 -7.35 -5.88
N LYS A 71 7.85 -7.29 -7.19
CA LYS A 71 6.87 -7.01 -8.22
C LYS A 71 5.70 -8.01 -8.18
N GLY A 72 4.48 -7.47 -8.17
CA GLY A 72 3.25 -8.27 -8.22
C GLY A 72 2.76 -8.75 -6.86
N VAL A 73 3.47 -8.47 -5.78
CA VAL A 73 2.99 -8.73 -4.42
C VAL A 73 1.81 -7.80 -4.12
N CYS A 74 0.74 -8.36 -3.54
CA CYS A 74 -0.41 -7.61 -3.06
C CYS A 74 0.01 -6.75 -1.85
N PRO A 75 -0.22 -5.43 -1.87
CA PRO A 75 0.20 -4.56 -0.77
C PRO A 75 -0.82 -4.48 0.38
N VAL A 76 -2.04 -4.98 0.18
CA VAL A 76 -3.08 -4.97 1.20
C VAL A 76 -2.61 -5.73 2.43
N GLY A 77 -2.69 -5.08 3.59
CA GLY A 77 -2.31 -5.66 4.87
C GLY A 77 -0.84 -5.47 5.23
N LEU A 78 0.01 -4.89 4.38
CA LEU A 78 1.38 -4.54 4.75
C LEU A 78 1.41 -3.42 5.78
N PHE A 79 2.31 -3.52 6.75
CA PHE A 79 2.64 -2.43 7.67
C PHE A 79 3.67 -1.51 7.01
N VAL A 80 3.41 -0.21 7.04
CA VAL A 80 4.28 0.82 6.49
C VAL A 80 4.55 1.91 7.51
N LYS A 81 5.68 2.59 7.36
CA LYS A 81 6.03 3.79 8.13
C LYS A 81 5.22 4.99 7.62
N VAL A 82 4.72 5.82 8.55
CA VAL A 82 3.89 7.03 8.29
C VAL A 82 4.38 8.25 9.04
#